data_AF-A0A2K1WUJ8-F1
#
_entry.id   AF-A0A2K1WUJ8-F1
#
_cell.length_a   1.000
_cell.length_b   1.000
_cell.length_c   1.000
_cell.angle_alpha   90.00
_cell.angle_beta   90.00
_cell.angle_gamma   90.00
#
_symmetry.space_group_name_H-M   'P 1'
#
loop_
_entity.id
_entity.type
_entity.pdbx_description
1 polymer ?
#
loop_
_entity_poly.entity_id
_entity_poly.type
_entity_poly.pdbx_seq_one_letter_code
_entity_poly.pdbx_strand_id
1 'polypeptide(L)'
;MDARNKKTPPLPNGFSGNAYVLISVAFTAGELEEGSHEAIIEKIKQAKNSVNSDYVNAYMEALDGPQGTLPPLKELTIVSDWTRMPFHKVGFLHGDAAYAPPLVTPIPQVAYLMQNPIDPAGIDVMFGLLPQSLDAFSRYFLMNVQ
;
A
#
# COMPACT_ATOMS: atom_id res chain seq x y z
N MET A 1 4.35 -4.86 -3.08
CA MET A 1 5.53 -4.28 -3.77
C MET A 1 5.58 -4.81 -5.19
N ASP A 2 5.92 -3.98 -6.18
CA ASP A 2 6.14 -4.41 -7.56
C ASP A 2 7.37 -5.34 -7.64
N ALA A 3 7.16 -6.57 -8.12
CA ALA A 3 8.17 -7.61 -8.23
C ALA A 3 8.77 -7.75 -9.64
N ARG A 4 8.29 -7.01 -10.64
CA ARG A 4 8.74 -7.13 -12.05
C ARG A 4 10.25 -7.00 -12.20
N ASN A 5 10.84 -6.02 -11.53
CA ASN A 5 12.28 -5.75 -11.54
C ASN A 5 13.05 -6.45 -10.42
N LYS A 6 12.38 -7.29 -9.62
CA LYS A 6 13.00 -7.99 -8.47
C LYS A 6 13.41 -9.42 -8.79
N LYS A 7 12.81 -10.03 -9.81
CA LYS A 7 13.21 -11.34 -10.35
C LYS A 7 14.55 -11.25 -11.08
N THR A 8 15.27 -12.37 -11.12
CA THR A 8 16.46 -12.54 -11.95
C THR A 8 16.28 -13.76 -12.86
N PRO A 9 16.09 -13.58 -14.19
CA PRO A 9 16.01 -12.30 -14.90
C PRO A 9 14.72 -11.51 -14.57
N PRO A 10 14.70 -10.18 -14.77
CA PRO A 10 13.49 -9.37 -14.63
C PRO A 10 12.36 -9.85 -15.54
N LEU A 11 11.12 -9.57 -15.16
CA LEU A 11 9.98 -9.80 -16.05
C LEU A 11 10.06 -8.89 -17.28
N PRO A 12 9.60 -9.37 -18.46
CA PRO A 12 9.68 -8.58 -19.69
C PRO A 12 8.84 -7.31 -19.60
N ASN A 13 9.28 -6.27 -20.32
CA ASN A 13 8.48 -5.08 -20.52
C ASN A 13 7.14 -5.46 -21.17
N GLY A 14 6.04 -4.94 -20.63
CA GLY A 14 4.69 -5.28 -21.09
C GLY A 14 4.15 -6.61 -20.55
N PHE A 15 4.81 -7.24 -19.56
CA PHE A 15 4.25 -8.41 -18.87
C PHE A 15 2.81 -8.15 -18.42
N SER A 16 1.90 -9.00 -18.89
CA SER A 16 0.49 -8.98 -18.53
C SER A 16 0.21 -10.08 -17.51
N GLY A 17 -0.04 -9.67 -16.27
CA GLY A 17 -0.30 -10.56 -15.14
C GLY A 17 -0.03 -9.89 -13.80
N ASN A 18 -0.29 -10.62 -12.73
CA ASN A 18 0.03 -10.19 -11.37
C ASN A 18 1.54 -10.33 -11.12
N ALA A 19 2.17 -9.26 -10.67
CA ALA A 19 3.61 -9.22 -10.38
C ALA A 19 3.88 -8.39 -9.12
N TYR A 20 3.23 -8.75 -8.02
CA TYR A 20 3.48 -8.13 -6.72
C TYR A 20 3.66 -9.18 -5.63
N VAL A 21 4.44 -8.82 -4.61
CA VAL A 21 4.54 -9.58 -3.35
C VAL A 21 4.08 -8.71 -2.19
N LEU A 22 3.52 -9.33 -1.16
CA LEU A 22 3.23 -8.65 0.10
C LEU A 22 4.51 -8.53 0.92
N ILE A 23 4.67 -7.39 1.57
CA ILE A 23 5.73 -7.16 2.56
C ILE A 23 5.02 -6.75 3.83
N SER A 24 5.41 -7.36 4.92
CA SER A 24 4.85 -7.08 6.22
C SER A 24 5.92 -6.45 7.11
N VAL A 25 5.52 -5.43 7.83
CA VAL A 25 6.24 -4.90 8.99
C VAL A 25 5.32 -5.01 10.19
N ALA A 26 5.87 -5.41 11.32
CA ALA A 26 5.12 -5.52 12.56
C ALA A 26 5.67 -4.51 13.56
N PHE A 27 4.75 -3.86 14.28
CA PHE A 27 5.05 -2.96 15.38
C PHE A 27 4.12 -3.31 16.55
N THR A 28 4.62 -3.16 17.76
CA THR A 28 3.77 -3.04 18.94
C THR A 28 3.10 -1.67 18.94
N ALA A 29 1.96 -1.53 19.64
CA ALA A 29 1.30 -0.23 19.78
C ALA A 29 2.24 0.81 20.43
N GLY A 30 3.00 0.41 21.45
CA GLY A 30 3.99 1.29 22.09
C GLY A 30 5.10 1.75 21.15
N GLU A 31 5.61 0.88 20.27
CA GLU A 31 6.58 1.29 19.24
C GLU A 31 6.01 2.35 18.27
N LEU A 32 4.70 2.31 17.99
CA LEU A 32 4.04 3.31 17.13
C LEU A 32 3.72 4.62 17.86
N GLU A 33 3.33 4.54 19.14
CA GLU A 33 2.95 5.70 19.95
C GLU A 33 4.16 6.48 20.48
N GLU A 34 5.22 5.78 20.88
CA GLU A 34 6.41 6.37 21.51
C GLU A 34 7.58 6.53 20.53
N GLY A 35 7.55 5.80 19.41
CA GLY A 35 8.60 5.84 18.39
C GLY A 35 8.57 7.09 17.53
N SER A 36 9.72 7.51 17.03
CA SER A 36 9.79 8.62 16.06
C SER A 36 9.32 8.17 14.67
N HIS A 37 8.79 9.10 13.87
CA HIS A 37 8.41 8.83 12.49
C HIS A 37 9.60 8.30 11.67
N GLU A 38 10.80 8.82 11.91
CA GLU A 38 12.03 8.37 11.25
C GLU A 38 12.31 6.89 11.52
N ALA A 39 12.16 6.44 12.77
CA ALA A 39 12.38 5.05 13.14
C ALA A 39 11.36 4.11 12.46
N ILE A 40 10.09 4.52 12.43
CA ILE A 40 9.00 3.79 11.75
C ILE A 40 9.29 3.69 10.24
N ILE A 41 9.61 4.83 9.62
CA ILE A 41 9.94 4.91 8.18
C ILE A 41 11.15 4.05 7.85
N GLU A 42 12.19 4.07 8.69
CA GLU A 42 13.40 3.30 8.46
C GLU A 42 13.12 1.79 8.49
N LYS A 43 12.32 1.31 9.43
CA LYS A 43 11.89 -0.10 9.47
C LYS A 43 11.10 -0.51 8.22
N ILE A 44 10.21 0.37 7.73
CA ILE A 44 9.49 0.16 6.46
C ILE A 44 10.46 0.12 5.28
N LYS A 45 11.43 1.04 5.21
CA LYS A 45 12.44 1.09 4.14
C LYS A 45 13.29 -0.17 4.12
N GLN A 46 13.76 -0.62 5.28
CA GLN A 46 14.55 -1.85 5.41
C GLN A 46 13.78 -3.08 4.92
N ALA A 47 12.51 -3.21 5.31
CA ALA A 47 11.64 -4.30 4.82
C ALA A 47 11.38 -4.22 3.31
N LYS A 48 11.27 -3.02 2.73
CA LYS A 48 11.15 -2.87 1.26
C LYS A 48 12.46 -3.21 0.54
N ASN A 49 13.59 -2.86 1.13
CA ASN A 49 14.91 -3.09 0.55
C ASN A 49 15.36 -4.55 0.63
N SER A 50 14.85 -5.33 1.58
CA SER A 50 15.14 -6.76 1.68
C SER A 50 14.52 -7.61 0.57
N VAL A 51 13.55 -7.07 -0.17
CA VAL A 51 12.91 -7.80 -1.29
C VAL A 51 13.87 -7.86 -2.49
N ASN A 52 14.41 -9.06 -2.67
CA ASN A 52 15.26 -9.49 -3.77
C ASN A 52 14.65 -10.69 -4.51
N SER A 53 15.37 -11.29 -5.47
CA SER A 53 14.87 -12.43 -6.23
C SER A 53 14.57 -13.65 -5.35
N ASP A 54 15.42 -13.91 -4.35
CA ASP A 54 15.25 -15.04 -3.44
C ASP A 54 14.01 -14.89 -2.58
N TYR A 55 13.74 -13.68 -2.08
CA TYR A 55 12.49 -13.36 -1.37
C TYR A 55 11.27 -13.62 -2.25
N VAL A 56 11.30 -13.18 -3.51
CA VAL A 56 10.19 -13.40 -4.45
C VAL A 56 10.00 -14.89 -4.71
N ASN A 57 11.07 -15.67 -4.83
CA ASN A 57 10.98 -17.12 -5.01
C ASN A 57 10.38 -17.81 -3.78
N ALA A 58 10.90 -17.50 -2.59
CA ALA A 58 10.37 -18.03 -1.33
C ALA A 58 8.90 -17.64 -1.11
N TYR A 59 8.50 -16.43 -1.51
CA TYR A 59 7.12 -15.99 -1.45
C TYR A 59 6.22 -16.85 -2.35
N MET A 60 6.64 -17.17 -3.58
CA MET A 60 5.88 -18.07 -4.46
C MET A 60 5.78 -19.48 -3.88
N GLU A 61 6.87 -20.04 -3.36
CA GLU A 61 6.85 -21.36 -2.71
C GLU A 61 5.90 -21.39 -1.51
N ALA A 62 5.82 -20.32 -0.73
CA ALA A 62 4.89 -20.20 0.39
C ALA A 62 3.42 -20.17 -0.07
N LEU A 63 3.13 -19.65 -1.28
CA LEU A 63 1.78 -19.66 -1.85
C LEU A 63 1.35 -21.06 -2.32
N ASP A 64 2.28 -21.96 -2.61
CA ASP A 64 1.98 -23.36 -2.95
C ASP A 64 1.62 -24.19 -1.70
N GLY A 65 1.88 -23.65 -0.50
CA GLY A 65 1.50 -24.25 0.77
C GLY A 65 -0.01 -24.13 1.08
N PRO A 66 -0.48 -24.79 2.15
CA PRO A 66 -1.87 -24.69 2.60
C PRO A 66 -2.27 -23.23 2.86
N GLN A 67 -3.27 -22.76 2.11
CA GLN A 67 -3.75 -21.40 2.26
C GLN A 67 -4.72 -21.30 3.44
N GLY A 68 -4.40 -20.44 4.40
CA GLY A 68 -5.29 -20.04 5.47
C GLY A 68 -6.03 -18.74 5.12
N THR A 69 -7.25 -18.58 5.62
CA THR A 69 -7.90 -17.27 5.64
C THR A 69 -7.19 -16.40 6.68
N LEU A 70 -6.70 -15.23 6.28
CA LEU A 70 -6.28 -14.22 7.25
C LEU A 70 -7.52 -13.85 8.09
N PRO A 71 -7.48 -14.05 9.42
CA PRO A 71 -8.58 -13.58 10.25
C PRO A 71 -8.68 -12.05 10.10
N PRO A 72 -9.87 -11.45 10.31
CA PRO A 72 -9.99 -10.00 10.38
C PRO A 72 -9.13 -9.50 11.55
N LEU A 73 -7.96 -8.96 11.23
CA LEU A 73 -7.06 -8.35 12.19
C LEU A 73 -7.41 -6.86 12.25
N LYS A 74 -7.91 -6.40 13.39
CA LYS A 74 -8.22 -4.98 13.60
C LYS A 74 -6.95 -4.12 13.59
N GLU A 75 -5.83 -4.76 13.90
CA GLU A 75 -4.49 -4.20 14.02
C GLU A 75 -3.70 -4.26 12.70
N LEU A 76 -4.26 -4.91 11.66
CA LEU A 76 -3.64 -4.97 10.35
C LEU A 76 -4.08 -3.78 9.50
N THR A 77 -3.12 -3.04 8.97
CA THR A 77 -3.34 -2.06 7.91
C THR A 77 -2.61 -2.52 6.66
N ILE A 78 -3.32 -2.57 5.54
CA ILE A 78 -2.73 -2.86 4.23
C ILE A 78 -2.60 -1.54 3.47
N VAL A 79 -1.41 -1.25 2.95
CA VAL A 79 -1.20 -0.03 2.15
C VAL A 79 -1.04 -0.41 0.67
N SER A 80 -1.91 0.14 -0.17
CA SER A 80 -1.85 -0.01 -1.62
C SER A 80 -1.46 1.33 -2.25
N ASP A 81 -0.23 1.39 -2.77
CA ASP A 81 0.30 2.60 -3.40
C ASP A 81 -0.03 2.62 -4.90
N TRP A 82 -0.97 3.49 -5.28
CA TRP A 82 -1.40 3.74 -6.65
C TRP A 82 -0.82 5.04 -7.21
N THR A 83 0.09 5.72 -6.49
CA THR A 83 0.69 6.99 -6.92
C THR A 83 1.52 6.87 -8.18
N ARG A 84 1.89 5.64 -8.58
CA ARG A 84 2.61 5.34 -9.83
C ARG A 84 1.71 4.78 -10.93
N MET A 85 0.43 4.61 -10.66
CA MET A 85 -0.54 4.16 -11.64
C MET A 85 -1.11 5.37 -12.39
N PRO A 86 -1.20 5.33 -13.73
CA PRO A 86 -1.63 6.48 -14.51
C PRO A 86 -3.16 6.65 -14.53
N PHE A 87 -3.89 6.26 -13.47
CA PHE A 87 -5.36 6.20 -13.50
C PHE A 87 -6.01 7.56 -13.84
N HIS A 88 -5.45 8.66 -13.36
CA HIS A 88 -5.90 10.02 -13.70
C HIS A 88 -5.50 10.46 -15.11
N LYS A 89 -4.46 9.83 -15.69
CA LYS A 89 -3.86 10.17 -16.99
C LYS A 89 -4.28 9.23 -18.11
N VAL A 90 -5.26 8.37 -17.88
CA VAL A 90 -5.87 7.56 -18.95
C VAL A 90 -6.77 8.49 -19.74
N GLY A 91 -6.23 9.05 -20.83
CA GLY A 91 -6.97 9.92 -21.72
C GLY A 91 -8.12 9.17 -22.38
N PHE A 92 -9.37 9.51 -22.01
CA PHE A 92 -10.55 9.11 -22.76
C PHE A 92 -11.11 10.33 -23.46
N LEU A 93 -11.28 10.23 -24.79
CA LEU A 93 -11.79 11.32 -25.64
C LEU A 93 -10.92 12.58 -25.61
N HIS A 94 -11.23 13.54 -24.72
CA HIS A 94 -10.70 14.91 -24.75
C HIS A 94 -10.05 15.36 -23.43
N GLY A 95 -9.69 14.45 -22.52
CA GLY A 95 -8.98 14.86 -21.31
C GLY A 95 -8.63 13.74 -20.34
N ASP A 96 -7.95 14.14 -19.28
CA ASP A 96 -7.60 13.34 -18.11
C ASP A 96 -8.83 13.12 -17.20
N ALA A 97 -8.80 12.04 -16.43
CA ALA A 97 -9.89 11.72 -15.51
C ALA A 97 -9.85 12.66 -14.29
N ALA A 98 -10.97 13.35 -14.04
CA ALA A 98 -11.10 14.24 -12.88
C ALA A 98 -10.86 13.49 -11.55
N TYR A 99 -11.33 12.25 -11.42
CA TYR A 99 -11.07 11.36 -10.28
C TYR A 99 -11.11 9.90 -10.73
N ALA A 100 -10.25 9.06 -10.15
CA ALA A 100 -10.22 7.62 -10.42
C ALA A 100 -9.97 6.77 -9.15
N PRO A 101 -10.81 6.89 -8.10
CA PRO A 101 -10.65 6.11 -6.87
C PRO A 101 -11.30 4.70 -6.99
N PRO A 102 -10.97 3.76 -6.10
CA PRO A 102 -11.74 2.53 -5.95
C PRO A 102 -13.19 2.84 -5.51
N LEU A 103 -14.17 2.15 -6.10
CA LEU A 103 -15.59 2.38 -5.80
C LEU A 103 -16.01 1.86 -4.41
N VAL A 104 -15.46 0.70 -4.01
CA VAL A 104 -15.71 0.05 -2.71
C VAL A 104 -14.41 -0.62 -2.29
N THR A 105 -14.09 -0.56 -0.99
CA THR A 105 -12.97 -1.31 -0.43
C THR A 105 -13.44 -2.73 -0.05
N PRO A 106 -13.00 -3.79 -0.76
CA PRO A 106 -13.40 -5.15 -0.42
C PRO A 106 -12.83 -5.58 0.95
N ILE A 107 -11.77 -4.91 1.39
CA ILE A 107 -11.11 -5.11 2.68
C ILE A 107 -11.05 -3.74 3.36
N PRO A 108 -11.82 -3.50 4.44
CA PRO A 108 -11.86 -2.21 5.13
C PRO A 108 -10.49 -1.70 5.61
N GLN A 109 -9.57 -2.63 5.90
CA GLN A 109 -8.23 -2.36 6.39
C GLN A 109 -7.26 -1.78 5.33
N VAL A 110 -7.68 -1.62 4.08
CA VAL A 110 -6.81 -1.13 3.01
C VAL A 110 -6.83 0.40 2.94
N ALA A 111 -5.67 1.02 3.05
CA ALA A 111 -5.42 2.41 2.71
C ALA A 111 -4.84 2.49 1.28
N TYR A 112 -5.52 3.22 0.40
CA TYR A 112 -5.11 3.49 -0.97
C TYR A 112 -4.48 4.88 -1.06
N LEU A 113 -3.25 4.95 -1.55
CA LEU A 113 -2.55 6.21 -1.84
C LEU A 113 -2.66 6.51 -3.33
N MET A 114 -3.20 7.65 -3.70
CA MET A 114 -3.50 8.00 -5.10
C MET A 114 -2.90 9.36 -5.45
N GLN A 115 -2.65 9.59 -6.74
CA GLN A 115 -2.25 10.92 -7.21
C GLN A 115 -3.41 11.88 -7.02
N ASN A 116 -3.14 13.10 -6.54
CA ASN A 116 -4.15 14.15 -6.62
C ASN A 116 -4.26 14.63 -8.10
N PRO A 117 -5.46 14.70 -8.67
CA PRO A 117 -5.66 15.06 -10.08
C PRO A 117 -5.41 16.55 -10.37
N ILE A 118 -5.35 17.40 -9.34
CA ILE A 118 -5.19 18.86 -9.45
C ILE A 118 -3.78 19.28 -9.00
N ASP A 119 -3.31 18.75 -7.88
CA ASP A 119 -1.98 19.03 -7.32
C ASP A 119 -1.02 17.86 -7.63
N PRO A 120 -0.03 18.04 -8.52
CA PRO A 120 0.94 17.01 -8.85
C PRO A 120 1.80 16.53 -7.67
N ALA A 121 1.91 17.32 -6.60
CA ALA A 121 2.61 16.94 -5.37
C ALA A 121 1.67 16.35 -4.31
N GLY A 122 0.36 16.49 -4.51
CA GLY A 122 -0.68 16.01 -3.61
C GLY A 122 -0.85 14.50 -3.67
N ILE A 123 -1.11 13.89 -2.52
CA ILE A 123 -1.47 12.47 -2.39
C ILE A 123 -2.85 12.41 -1.74
N ASP A 124 -3.80 11.83 -2.47
CA ASP A 124 -5.11 11.53 -1.92
C ASP A 124 -5.05 10.17 -1.19
N VAL A 125 -5.62 10.10 -0.01
CA VAL A 125 -5.67 8.86 0.79
C VAL A 125 -7.11 8.43 0.98
N MET A 126 -7.44 7.21 0.54
CA MET A 126 -8.74 6.59 0.80
C MET A 126 -8.56 5.38 1.71
N PHE A 127 -9.29 5.35 2.82
CA PHE A 127 -9.14 4.31 3.84
C PHE A 127 -10.49 4.03 4.51
N GLY A 128 -10.75 2.76 4.81
CA GLY A 128 -11.95 2.35 5.52
C GLY A 128 -11.78 2.52 7.03
N LEU A 129 -12.74 3.17 7.69
CA LEU A 129 -12.80 3.26 9.13
C LEU A 129 -14.08 2.68 9.70
N LEU A 130 -13.96 2.13 10.90
CA LEU A 130 -15.11 1.89 11.74
C LEU A 130 -15.63 3.24 12.26
N PRO A 131 -16.96 3.47 12.28
CA PRO A 131 -17.53 4.75 12.70
C PRO A 131 -17.03 5.25 14.07
N GLN A 132 -16.84 4.34 15.02
CA GLN A 132 -16.34 4.66 16.36
C GLN A 132 -14.88 5.14 16.41
N SER A 133 -14.10 4.91 15.35
CA SER A 133 -12.68 5.29 15.27
C SER A 133 -12.47 6.63 14.55
N LEU A 134 -13.52 7.20 13.94
CA LEU A 134 -13.42 8.39 13.10
C LEU A 134 -12.90 9.62 13.84
N ASP A 135 -13.41 9.88 15.05
CA ASP A 135 -13.04 11.05 15.84
C ASP A 135 -11.58 10.96 16.31
N ALA A 136 -11.17 9.78 16.77
CA ALA A 136 -9.79 9.52 17.19
C ALA A 136 -8.86 9.65 15.99
N PHE A 137 -9.17 9.00 14.87
CA PHE A 137 -8.36 9.06 13.67
C PHE A 137 -8.19 10.50 13.17
N SER A 138 -9.28 11.27 13.04
CA SER A 138 -9.23 12.65 12.55
C SER A 138 -8.36 13.52 13.43
N ARG A 139 -8.43 13.31 14.76
CA ARG A 139 -7.58 14.02 15.72
C ARG A 139 -6.09 13.71 15.49
N TYR A 140 -5.71 12.44 15.47
CA TYR A 140 -4.30 12.06 15.32
C TYR A 140 -3.75 12.37 13.92
N PHE A 141 -4.55 12.13 12.88
CA PHE A 141 -4.12 12.35 11.50
C PHE A 141 -3.94 13.84 11.17
N LEU A 142 -4.82 14.72 11.67
CA LEU A 142 -4.74 16.15 11.36
C LEU A 142 -3.82 16.93 12.30
N MET A 143 -3.67 16.49 13.57
CA MET A 143 -2.80 17.18 14.53
C MET A 143 -1.31 16.89 14.29
N ASN A 144 -0.96 15.74 13.70
CA ASN A 144 0.44 15.38 13.40
C ASN A 144 0.95 15.92 12.04
N VAL A 145 0.16 16.75 11.35
CA VAL A 145 0.51 17.36 10.04
C VAL A 145 0.98 18.83 10.20
N GLN A 146 1.06 19.34 11.43
CA GLN A 146 1.68 20.63 11.77
C GLN A 146 3.13 20.46 12.20
#